data_AF-A0A812PS12-F1
#
_entry.id   AF-A0A812PS12-F1
#
_cell.length_a   1.000
_cell.length_b   1.000
_cell.length_c   1.000
_cell.angle_alpha   90.00
_cell.angle_beta   90.00
_cell.angle_gamma   90.00
#
_symmetry.space_group_name_H-M   'P 1'
#
loop_
_entity.id
_entity.type
_entity.pdbx_description
1 polymer ?
#
loop_
_entity_poly.entity_id
_entity_poly.type
_entity_poly.pdbx_seq_one_letter_code
_entity_poly.pdbx_strand_id
1 'polypeptide(L)'
;MKMFLTVEYAKPDPDLHTELFCKYPYPFDKFPVERRQTSSYGDVDGPEIAVQMLLTHLFPFRTAKFYFGDVCRETTNFILISAALAAEFQLGKMWAARAVLAFADPARMPSRCQGEDRLFKARAD
;
A
#
# COMPACT_ATOMS: atom_id res chain seq x y z
N MET A 1 1.48 4.89 13.13
CA MET A 1 2.68 4.04 12.93
C MET A 1 2.36 2.96 11.91
N LYS A 2 3.33 2.27 11.30
CA LYS A 2 3.10 1.35 10.17
C LYS A 2 3.87 0.04 10.35
N MET A 3 3.27 -1.10 10.04
CA MET A 3 3.95 -2.40 9.98
C MET A 3 3.33 -3.30 8.90
N PHE A 4 4.10 -4.28 8.46
CA PHE A 4 3.61 -5.38 7.63
C PHE A 4 3.29 -6.58 8.51
N LEU A 5 2.17 -7.23 8.23
CA LEU A 5 1.73 -8.45 8.89
C LEU A 5 1.72 -9.58 7.87
N THR A 6 2.32 -10.71 8.23
CA THR A 6 2.22 -11.95 7.45
C THR A 6 1.26 -12.87 8.18
N VAL A 7 0.19 -13.29 7.49
CA VAL A 7 -0.89 -14.08 8.08
C VAL A 7 -0.99 -15.43 7.38
N GLU A 8 -1.11 -16.49 8.15
CA GLU A 8 -1.37 -17.85 7.67
C GLU A 8 -2.83 -18.21 7.94
N TYR A 9 -3.57 -18.51 6.89
CA TYR A 9 -4.97 -18.91 7.00
C TYR A 9 -5.09 -20.43 7.11
N ALA A 10 -6.00 -20.90 7.95
CA ALA A 10 -6.29 -22.33 8.10
C ALA A 10 -6.78 -23.00 6.80
N LYS A 11 -7.43 -22.21 5.92
CA LYS A 11 -7.83 -22.63 4.57
C LYS A 11 -7.22 -21.66 3.57
N PRO A 12 -6.36 -22.12 2.66
CA PRO A 12 -5.81 -21.24 1.63
C PRO A 12 -6.91 -20.85 0.64
N ASP A 13 -7.11 -19.56 0.46
CA ASP A 13 -8.04 -18.98 -0.51
C ASP A 13 -7.25 -18.03 -1.41
N PRO A 14 -7.30 -18.18 -2.75
CA PRO A 14 -6.60 -17.30 -3.67
C PRO A 14 -7.05 -15.82 -3.60
N ASP A 15 -8.23 -15.52 -3.05
CA ASP A 15 -8.75 -14.15 -2.92
C ASP A 15 -8.32 -13.45 -1.60
N LEU A 16 -7.71 -14.19 -0.69
CA LEU A 16 -7.19 -13.69 0.59
C LEU A 16 -5.70 -13.37 0.49
N HIS A 17 -5.33 -12.20 0.99
CA HIS A 17 -3.94 -11.74 0.97
C HIS A 17 -3.25 -12.20 2.24
N THR A 18 -2.08 -12.80 2.10
CA THR A 18 -1.23 -13.24 3.23
C THR A 18 -0.38 -12.10 3.77
N GLU A 19 0.00 -11.15 2.92
CA GLU A 19 0.69 -9.92 3.30
C GLU A 19 -0.31 -8.78 3.49
N LEU A 20 -0.39 -8.27 4.72
CA LEU A 20 -1.25 -7.17 5.10
C LEU A 20 -0.42 -5.98 5.56
N PHE A 21 -0.97 -4.79 5.34
CA PHE A 21 -0.43 -3.55 5.82
C PHE A 21 -1.28 -3.06 6.99
N CYS A 22 -0.64 -2.82 8.13
CA CYS A 22 -1.30 -2.38 9.34
C CYS A 22 -0.80 -1.00 9.75
N LYS A 23 -1.73 -0.05 9.86
CA LYS A 23 -1.53 1.17 10.63
C LYS A 23 -2.11 1.00 12.03
N TYR A 24 -1.33 1.43 13.00
CA TYR A 24 -1.66 1.25 14.41
C TYR A 24 -1.28 2.51 15.21
N PRO A 25 -1.86 2.67 16.42
CA PRO A 25 -1.77 3.92 17.15
C PRO A 25 -0.35 4.12 17.66
N TYR A 26 0.05 5.38 17.77
CA TYR A 26 1.34 5.72 18.34
C TYR A 26 1.27 5.56 19.87
N PRO A 27 2.34 5.11 20.55
CA PRO A 27 2.34 5.03 22.01
C PRO A 27 2.37 6.43 22.62
N PHE A 28 1.20 7.05 22.73
CA PHE A 28 1.01 8.42 23.16
C PHE A 28 1.49 8.69 24.59
N ASP A 29 1.62 7.65 25.41
CA ASP A 29 2.19 7.75 26.76
C ASP A 29 3.68 8.16 26.74
N LYS A 30 4.40 7.79 25.68
CA LYS A 30 5.82 8.12 25.51
C LYS A 30 6.05 9.43 24.76
N PHE A 31 5.01 9.92 24.08
CA PHE A 31 5.11 10.98 23.08
C PHE A 31 3.90 11.93 23.19
N PRO A 32 3.91 12.83 24.19
CA PRO A 32 2.75 13.65 24.52
C PRO A 32 2.48 14.79 23.51
N VAL A 33 3.49 15.19 22.72
CA VAL A 33 3.35 16.27 21.72
C VAL A 33 2.49 15.79 20.56
N GLU A 34 2.71 14.57 20.11
CA GLU A 34 2.00 13.90 19.03
C GLU A 34 0.55 13.64 19.44
N ARG A 35 0.32 13.24 20.70
CA ARG A 35 -1.04 13.14 21.26
C ARG A 35 -1.76 14.49 21.21
N ARG A 36 -1.08 15.56 21.63
CA ARG A 36 -1.63 16.92 21.56
C ARG A 36 -1.92 17.31 20.12
N GLN A 37 -1.07 16.94 19.16
CA GLN A 37 -1.30 17.25 17.76
C GLN A 37 -2.56 16.57 17.23
N THR A 38 -2.73 15.26 17.43
CA THR A 38 -3.95 14.54 17.05
C THR A 38 -5.20 15.12 17.72
N SER A 39 -5.09 15.50 18.99
CA SER A 39 -6.23 16.07 19.73
C SER A 39 -6.56 17.52 19.34
N SER A 40 -5.57 18.31 18.91
CA SER A 40 -5.73 19.77 18.67
C SER A 40 -5.90 20.12 17.19
N TYR A 41 -5.22 19.42 16.29
CA TYR A 41 -5.28 19.66 14.84
C TYR A 41 -6.30 18.76 14.14
N GLY A 42 -6.81 17.75 14.84
CA GLY A 42 -7.83 16.84 14.34
C GLY A 42 -7.29 15.47 13.94
N ASP A 43 -8.21 14.52 13.84
CA ASP A 43 -7.94 13.15 13.43
C ASP A 43 -7.60 13.10 11.93
N VAL A 44 -6.33 12.84 11.63
CA VAL A 44 -5.83 12.70 10.25
C VAL A 44 -6.05 11.30 9.68
N ASP A 45 -6.32 10.30 10.55
CA ASP A 45 -6.43 8.90 10.17
C ASP A 45 -7.90 8.48 9.98
N GLY A 46 -8.84 9.13 10.68
CA GLY A 46 -10.28 8.94 10.53
C GLY A 46 -10.81 9.06 9.09
N PRO A 47 -10.41 10.08 8.31
CA PRO A 47 -10.79 10.19 6.90
C PRO A 47 -10.31 9.00 6.06
N GLU A 48 -9.15 8.42 6.35
CA GLU A 48 -8.64 7.26 5.61
C GLU A 48 -9.48 6.02 5.87
N ILE A 49 -9.85 5.77 7.12
CA ILE A 49 -10.74 4.67 7.51
C ILE A 49 -12.11 4.86 6.84
N ALA A 50 -12.68 6.07 6.92
CA ALA A 50 -13.96 6.38 6.29
C ALA A 50 -13.93 6.20 4.76
N VAL A 51 -12.86 6.62 4.10
CA VAL A 51 -12.68 6.44 2.65
C VAL A 51 -12.58 4.95 2.31
N GLN A 52 -11.81 4.17 3.06
CA GLN A 52 -11.66 2.74 2.79
C GLN A 52 -12.95 1.93 3.07
N MET A 53 -13.72 2.33 4.08
CA MET A 53 -14.99 1.68 4.40
C MET A 53 -16.10 2.06 3.42
N LEU A 54 -16.22 3.34 3.08
CA LEU A 54 -17.40 3.86 2.38
C LEU A 54 -17.15 4.18 0.91
N LEU A 55 -15.97 4.63 0.53
CA LEU A 55 -15.73 5.18 -0.82
C LEU A 55 -14.91 4.23 -1.71
N THR A 56 -14.41 3.12 -1.18
CA THR A 56 -13.66 2.10 -1.93
C THR A 56 -14.36 1.64 -3.20
N HIS A 57 -15.70 1.50 -3.17
CA HIS A 57 -16.49 1.07 -4.31
C HIS A 57 -16.73 2.15 -5.37
N LEU A 58 -16.50 3.43 -5.03
CA LEU A 58 -16.72 4.57 -5.92
C LEU A 58 -15.48 4.87 -6.78
N PHE A 59 -14.29 4.41 -6.37
CA PHE A 59 -13.07 4.71 -7.10
C PHE A 59 -13.00 3.96 -8.44
N PRO A 60 -12.63 4.62 -9.54
CA PRO A 60 -12.51 4.00 -10.86
C PRO A 60 -11.22 3.17 -11.03
N PHE A 61 -10.52 2.84 -9.94
CA PHE A 61 -9.28 2.10 -9.93
C PHE A 61 -9.26 1.10 -8.76
N ARG A 62 -8.45 0.05 -8.89
CA ARG A 62 -8.30 -0.96 -7.84
C ARG A 62 -7.59 -0.36 -6.63
N THR A 63 -8.30 -0.26 -5.52
CA THR A 63 -7.79 0.13 -4.20
C THR A 63 -7.40 -1.09 -3.38
N ALA A 64 -6.62 -0.88 -2.32
CA ALA A 64 -6.26 -1.94 -1.39
C ALA A 64 -7.52 -2.51 -0.74
N LYS A 65 -7.62 -3.84 -0.66
CA LYS A 65 -8.76 -4.51 0.00
C LYS A 65 -8.74 -4.15 1.48
N PHE A 66 -9.84 -3.59 1.96
CA PHE A 66 -10.03 -3.29 3.38
C PHE A 66 -10.40 -4.57 4.13
N TYR A 67 -9.68 -4.86 5.22
CA TYR A 67 -9.97 -6.02 6.08
C TYR A 67 -10.60 -5.60 7.40
N PHE A 68 -9.98 -4.63 8.06
CA PHE A 68 -10.43 -4.16 9.35
C PHE A 68 -10.02 -2.71 9.56
N GLY A 69 -10.88 -1.94 10.21
CA GLY A 69 -10.62 -0.56 10.54
C GLY A 69 -11.55 -0.14 11.65
N ASP A 70 -11.01 0.38 12.74
CA ASP A 70 -11.80 0.87 13.85
C ASP A 70 -11.11 2.05 14.53
N VAL A 71 -11.92 2.94 15.12
CA VAL A 71 -11.50 4.11 15.87
C VAL A 71 -12.22 4.12 17.21
N CYS A 72 -11.45 3.97 18.29
CA CYS A 72 -11.98 4.10 19.63
C CYS A 72 -12.27 5.58 19.93
N ARG A 73 -13.55 5.92 20.13
CA ARG A 73 -13.97 7.31 20.40
C ARG A 73 -13.47 7.85 21.74
N GLU A 74 -13.24 6.98 22.72
CA GLU A 74 -12.79 7.38 24.06
C GLU A 74 -11.30 7.75 24.07
N THR A 75 -10.48 6.96 23.38
CA THR A 75 -9.02 7.11 23.40
C THR A 75 -8.46 7.73 22.13
N THR A 76 -9.28 7.92 21.10
CA THR A 76 -8.89 8.32 19.73
C THR A 76 -7.84 7.41 19.09
N ASN A 77 -7.65 6.20 19.64
CA ASN A 77 -6.79 5.20 19.05
C ASN A 77 -7.48 4.56 17.84
N PHE A 78 -6.71 4.28 16.81
CA PHE A 78 -7.21 3.66 15.60
C PHE A 78 -6.35 2.47 15.18
N ILE A 79 -6.97 1.51 14.52
CA ILE A 79 -6.30 0.40 13.85
C ILE A 79 -6.86 0.36 12.44
N LEU A 80 -5.99 0.21 11.45
CA LEU A 80 -6.37 0.03 10.05
C LEU A 80 -5.53 -1.09 9.45
N ILE A 81 -6.20 -2.12 8.93
CA ILE A 81 -5.62 -3.28 8.28
C ILE A 81 -6.16 -3.34 6.86
N SER A 82 -5.25 -3.26 5.91
CA SER A 82 -5.54 -3.38 4.49
C SER A 82 -4.62 -4.42 3.83
N ALA A 83 -4.97 -4.88 2.63
CA ALA A 83 -4.07 -5.67 1.82
C ALA A 83 -2.77 -4.90 1.58
N ALA A 84 -1.62 -5.56 1.76
CA ALA A 84 -0.37 -4.99 1.28
C ALA A 84 -0.41 -4.98 -0.25
N LEU A 85 -0.42 -3.80 -0.84
CA LEU A 85 -0.19 -3.66 -2.26
C LEU A 85 1.32 -3.84 -2.47
N ALA A 86 1.75 -5.06 -2.78
CA ALA A 86 2.99 -5.24 -3.50
C ALA A 86 2.86 -4.40 -4.79
N ALA A 87 3.91 -3.69 -5.17
CA ALA A 87 3.93 -2.87 -6.38
C ALA A 87 3.92 -3.75 -7.66
N GLU A 88 2.99 -4.69 -7.78
CA GLU A 88 2.58 -5.28 -9.05
C GLU A 88 1.59 -4.30 -9.71
N PHE A 89 2.07 -3.08 -9.94
CA PHE A 89 1.37 -2.14 -10.80
C PHE A 89 1.26 -2.82 -12.16
N GLN A 90 0.04 -3.05 -12.62
CA GLN A 90 -0.29 -3.57 -13.95
C GLN A 90 0.36 -2.79 -15.12
N LEU A 91 1.11 -1.71 -14.87
CA LEU A 91 2.04 -1.12 -15.83
C LEU A 91 3.09 -2.12 -16.32
N GLY A 92 3.55 -3.06 -15.48
CA GLY A 92 4.55 -4.06 -15.89
C GLY A 92 4.06 -4.98 -16.99
N LYS A 93 2.78 -5.36 -17.00
CA LYS A 93 2.19 -6.21 -18.05
C LYS A 93 1.84 -5.41 -19.31
N MET A 94 1.48 -4.13 -19.17
CA MET A 94 1.20 -3.25 -20.31
C MET A 94 2.48 -2.72 -21.00
N TRP A 95 3.59 -2.55 -20.25
CA TRP A 95 4.89 -2.18 -20.80
C TRP A 95 5.70 -3.41 -21.26
N ALA A 96 5.63 -4.56 -20.58
CA ALA A 96 6.25 -5.79 -21.08
C ALA A 96 5.62 -6.28 -22.38
N ALA A 97 4.28 -6.19 -22.53
CA ALA A 97 3.62 -6.53 -23.80
C ALA A 97 4.03 -5.60 -24.95
N ARG A 98 4.33 -4.32 -24.66
CA ARG A 98 4.80 -3.35 -25.67
C ARG A 98 6.31 -3.47 -25.94
N ALA A 99 7.10 -3.88 -24.96
CA ALA A 99 8.53 -4.14 -25.12
C ALA A 99 8.76 -5.41 -25.94
N VAL A 100 8.00 -6.49 -25.75
CA VAL A 100 8.11 -7.72 -26.56
C VAL A 100 7.82 -7.45 -28.04
N LEU A 101 6.88 -6.55 -28.36
CA LEU A 101 6.64 -6.11 -29.74
C LEU A 101 7.73 -5.17 -30.29
N ALA A 102 8.43 -4.43 -29.44
CA ALA A 102 9.55 -3.57 -29.84
C ALA A 102 10.88 -4.32 -29.99
N PHE A 103 11.05 -5.47 -29.32
CA PHE A 103 12.23 -6.34 -29.45
C PHE A 103 12.19 -7.26 -30.67
N ALA A 104 11.05 -7.37 -31.36
CA ALA A 104 10.93 -8.14 -32.60
C ALA A 104 11.43 -7.39 -33.85
N ASP A 105 11.67 -6.07 -33.77
CA ASP A 105 12.13 -5.27 -34.89
C ASP A 105 13.14 -4.19 -34.44
N PRO A 106 14.46 -4.47 -34.53
CA PRO A 106 15.51 -3.55 -34.09
C PRO A 106 15.57 -2.24 -34.90
N ALA A 107 14.81 -2.11 -36.00
CA ALA A 107 14.77 -0.90 -36.82
C ALA A 107 13.91 0.25 -36.24
N ARG A 108 13.16 0.02 -35.14
CA ARG A 108 12.21 0.99 -34.57
C ARG A 108 12.57 1.58 -33.21
N MET A 109 13.77 1.33 -32.67
CA MET A 109 14.17 1.92 -31.39
C MET A 109 14.45 3.44 -31.51
N PRO A 110 13.83 4.29 -30.68
CA PRO A 110 14.28 5.68 -30.52
C PRO A 110 15.61 5.71 -29.77
N SER A 111 16.56 6.53 -30.26
CA SER A 111 17.97 6.63 -29.82
C SER A 111 18.21 7.02 -28.36
N ARG A 112 17.15 7.20 -27.55
CA ARG A 112 17.21 7.74 -26.19
C ARG A 112 17.37 6.68 -25.09
N CYS A 113 17.33 5.38 -25.42
CA CYS A 113 17.33 4.28 -24.45
C CYS A 113 18.65 3.49 -24.38
N GLN A 114 19.78 4.02 -24.87
CA GLN A 114 21.06 3.29 -24.91
C GLN A 114 21.96 3.47 -23.67
N GLY A 115 21.46 4.01 -22.56
CA GLY A 115 22.30 4.17 -21.37
C GLY A 115 21.49 4.19 -20.10
N GLU A 116 21.53 3.09 -19.35
CA GLU A 116 21.74 3.01 -17.89
C GLU A 116 21.43 1.57 -17.40
N ASP A 117 22.11 0.59 -17.99
CA ASP A 117 22.30 -0.71 -17.35
C ASP A 117 23.38 -0.55 -16.29
N ARG A 118 22.99 -0.35 -15.01
CA ARG A 118 23.74 -0.79 -13.83
C ARG A 118 23.07 -0.39 -12.51
N LEU A 119 22.98 -1.39 -11.62
CA LEU A 119 22.68 -1.33 -10.18
C LEU A 119 21.22 -1.19 -9.73
N PHE A 120 20.54 -2.34 -9.62
CA PHE A 120 19.72 -2.62 -8.44
C PHE A 120 20.10 -4.01 -7.91
N LYS A 121 21.01 -4.06 -6.93
CA LYS A 121 21.17 -5.21 -6.02
C LYS A 121 20.49 -4.83 -4.70
N ALA A 122 19.33 -5.40 -4.43
CA ALA A 122 18.72 -5.33 -3.10
C ALA A 122 19.43 -6.33 -2.17
N ARG A 123 19.95 -5.84 -1.04
CA ARG A 123 20.32 -6.65 0.13
C ARG A 123 19.47 -6.18 1.31
N ALA A 124 19.00 -7.16 2.07
CA ALA A 124 18.33 -6.99 3.34
C ALA A 124 19.38 -6.88 4.45
N ASP A 125 19.17 -5.93 5.36
CA ASP A 125 19.49 -6.00 6.79
C ASP A 125 18.38 -5.27 7.54
#